data_AF-A0A7L0TWW2-F1
#
_entry.id   AF-A0A7L0TWW2-F1
#
_cell.length_a   1.000
_cell.length_b   1.000
_cell.length_c   1.000
_cell.angle_alpha   90.00
_cell.angle_beta   90.00
_cell.angle_gamma   90.00
#
_symmetry.space_group_name_H-M   'P 1'
#
loop_
_entity.id
_entity.type
_entity.pdbx_description
1 polymer ?
#
loop_
_entity_poly.entity_id
_entity_poly.type
_entity_poly.pdbx_seq_one_letter_code
_entity_poly.pdbx_strand_id
1 'polypeptide(L)'
;QGNMAFAGKYEFEGDENYDDFVKKIGLPSDKIEMGRNCKIVTEVVQNGNDFTWTQHFPGGRTTTNTFTIGKEADMETMGGKKFK
;
A
#
# COMPACT_ATOMS: atom_id res chain seq x y z
N GLN A 1 26.90 -3.77 6.10
CA GLN A 1 25.54 -4.04 6.61
C GLN A 1 24.57 -3.58 5.54
N GLY A 2 23.89 -4.51 4.87
CA GLY A 2 22.78 -4.13 3.98
C GLY A 2 21.67 -3.59 4.86
N ASN A 3 21.50 -2.28 4.88
CA ASN A 3 20.56 -1.65 5.78
C ASN A 3 19.14 -1.92 5.25
N MET A 4 18.36 -2.71 5.97
CA MET A 4 16.95 -2.97 5.67
C MET A 4 16.13 -1.75 6.11
N ALA A 5 16.40 -0.61 5.48
CA ALA A 5 15.94 0.71 5.91
C ALA A 5 14.41 0.86 5.87
N PHE A 6 13.73 0.02 5.08
CA PHE A 6 12.28 0.02 4.97
C PHE A 6 11.61 -1.01 5.88
N ALA A 7 12.37 -1.91 6.54
CA ALA A 7 11.77 -2.92 7.40
C ALA A 7 11.17 -2.26 8.66
N GLY A 8 9.88 -2.46 8.89
CA GLY A 8 9.18 -1.86 10.01
C GLY A 8 7.67 -1.80 9.85
N LYS A 9 7.03 -1.17 10.84
CA LYS A 9 5.60 -0.86 10.83
C LYS A 9 5.42 0.66 10.83
N TYR A 10 4.58 1.14 9.93
CA TYR A 10 4.33 2.55 9.69
C TYR A 10 2.83 2.81 9.82
N GLU A 11 2.45 3.83 10.57
CA GLU A 11 1.08 4.30 10.62
C GLU A 11 0.93 5.51 9.71
N PHE A 12 -0.19 5.57 8.99
CA PHE A 12 -0.52 6.72 8.17
C PHE A 12 -0.66 7.99 9.03
N GLU A 13 0.17 9.01 8.74
CA GLU A 13 0.15 10.31 9.42
C GLU A 13 -0.69 11.35 8.66
N GLY A 14 -0.55 11.40 7.32
CA GLY A 14 -1.27 12.35 6.48
C GLY A 14 -0.97 12.16 4.98
N ASP A 15 -1.77 12.80 4.15
CA ASP A 15 -1.61 12.86 2.69
C ASP A 15 -1.79 14.28 2.17
N GLU A 16 -1.29 14.52 0.96
CA GLU A 16 -1.53 15.75 0.21
C GLU A 16 -2.10 15.40 -1.17
N ASN A 17 -3.16 16.10 -1.58
CA ASN A 17 -3.82 15.94 -2.90
C ASN A 17 -4.41 14.55 -3.19
N TYR A 18 -4.77 13.75 -2.17
CA TYR A 18 -5.33 12.42 -2.35
C TYR A 18 -6.58 12.40 -3.24
N ASP A 19 -7.51 13.34 -3.05
CA ASP A 19 -8.74 13.43 -3.85
C ASP A 19 -8.47 13.57 -5.34
N ASP A 20 -7.53 14.44 -5.69
CA ASP A 20 -7.22 14.72 -7.08
C ASP A 20 -6.55 13.51 -7.72
N PHE A 21 -5.71 12.78 -6.97
CA PHE A 21 -5.16 11.51 -7.41
C PHE A 21 -6.25 10.46 -7.63
N VAL A 22 -7.12 10.25 -6.65
CA VAL A 22 -8.17 9.22 -6.68
C VAL A 22 -9.20 9.48 -7.78
N LYS A 23 -9.58 10.75 -8.01
CA LYS A 23 -10.43 11.15 -9.16
C LYS A 23 -9.75 10.87 -10.49
N LYS A 24 -8.46 11.18 -10.64
CA LYS A 24 -7.71 10.95 -11.88
C LYS A 24 -7.58 9.47 -12.23
N ILE A 25 -7.48 8.59 -11.23
CA ILE A 25 -7.45 7.13 -11.46
C ILE A 25 -8.85 6.51 -11.60
N GLY A 26 -9.91 7.34 -11.63
CA GLY A 26 -11.27 6.91 -11.94
C GLY A 26 -12.00 6.21 -10.79
N LEU A 27 -11.53 6.37 -9.55
CA LEU A 27 -12.21 5.80 -8.39
C LEU A 27 -13.37 6.71 -7.94
N PRO A 28 -14.52 6.13 -7.54
CA PRO A 28 -15.70 6.90 -7.14
C PRO A 28 -15.46 7.65 -5.83
N SER A 29 -16.18 8.76 -5.65
CA SER A 29 -16.06 9.65 -4.47
C SER A 29 -16.25 8.94 -3.14
N ASP A 30 -17.09 7.92 -3.08
CA ASP A 30 -17.32 7.12 -1.86
C ASP A 30 -16.04 6.38 -1.41
N LYS A 31 -15.14 6.03 -2.34
CA LYS A 31 -13.83 5.44 -2.03
C LYS A 31 -12.82 6.48 -1.60
N ILE A 32 -12.98 7.74 -2.02
CA ILE A 32 -12.13 8.87 -1.61
C ILE A 32 -12.30 9.13 -0.11
N GLU A 33 -13.55 9.24 0.35
CA GLU A 33 -13.85 9.54 1.75
C GLU A 33 -13.39 8.39 2.67
N MET A 34 -13.61 7.15 2.24
CA MET A 34 -13.10 5.98 2.94
C MET A 34 -11.57 6.00 3.03
N GLY A 35 -10.89 6.33 1.93
CA GLY A 35 -9.42 6.41 1.86
C GLY A 35 -8.83 7.48 2.78
N ARG A 36 -9.41 8.68 2.81
CA ARG A 36 -8.97 9.80 3.66
C ARG A 36 -9.00 9.48 5.15
N ASN A 37 -10.05 8.81 5.60
CA ASN A 37 -10.23 8.46 7.00
C ASN A 37 -9.58 7.12 7.37
N CYS A 38 -9.01 6.41 6.40
CA CYS A 38 -8.37 5.13 6.63
C CYS A 38 -6.96 5.33 7.21
N LYS A 39 -6.83 5.15 8.53
CA LYS A 39 -5.54 4.95 9.18
C LYS A 39 -4.97 3.59 8.82
N ILE A 40 -4.28 3.52 7.69
CA ILE A 40 -3.66 2.29 7.20
C ILE A 40 -2.36 2.08 7.98
N VAL A 41 -2.18 0.88 8.53
CA VAL A 41 -0.88 0.44 9.06
C VAL A 41 -0.18 -0.35 7.97
N THR A 42 1.02 0.08 7.60
CA THR A 42 1.86 -0.59 6.62
C THR A 42 2.97 -1.35 7.33
N GLU A 43 3.02 -2.65 7.13
CA GLU A 43 4.09 -3.53 7.60
C GLU A 43 4.95 -3.95 6.40
N VAL A 44 6.25 -3.70 6.51
CA VAL A 44 7.22 -4.01 5.46
C VAL A 44 8.24 -4.99 6.02
N VAL A 45 8.33 -6.15 5.39
CA VAL A 45 9.41 -7.11 5.59
C VAL A 45 10.34 -7.02 4.39
N GLN A 46 11.59 -6.64 4.63
CA GLN A 46 12.61 -6.51 3.59
C GLN A 46 13.72 -7.54 3.83
N ASN A 47 14.01 -8.37 2.84
CA ASN A 47 15.11 -9.32 2.83
C ASN A 47 15.99 -9.05 1.60
N GLY A 48 16.92 -8.09 1.73
CA GLY A 48 17.71 -7.64 0.59
C GLY A 48 16.83 -6.97 -0.48
N ASN A 49 16.64 -7.66 -1.61
CA ASN A 49 15.81 -7.21 -2.73
C ASN A 49 14.39 -7.78 -2.70
N ASP A 50 14.08 -8.68 -1.77
CA ASP A 50 12.75 -9.25 -1.62
C ASP A 50 11.95 -8.45 -0.58
N PHE A 51 10.75 -8.06 -0.96
CA PHE A 51 9.85 -7.25 -0.15
C PHE A 51 8.53 -7.97 0.01
N THR A 52 8.03 -7.98 1.25
CA THR A 52 6.63 -8.28 1.55
C THR A 52 6.02 -7.03 2.16
N TRP A 53 5.12 -6.41 1.40
CA TRP A 53 4.45 -5.18 1.74
C TRP A 53 3.00 -5.49 2.13
N THR A 54 2.68 -5.30 3.40
CA THR A 54 1.35 -5.60 3.95
C THR A 54 0.67 -4.31 4.39
N GLN A 55 -0.55 -4.07 3.92
CA GLN A 55 -1.37 -2.94 4.31
C GLN A 55 -2.58 -3.43 5.10
N HIS A 56 -2.69 -2.98 6.35
CA HIS A 56 -3.81 -3.26 7.24
C HIS A 56 -4.79 -2.09 7.18
N PHE A 57 -5.98 -2.35 6.65
CA PHE A 57 -7.05 -1.36 6.56
C PHE A 57 -7.94 -1.42 7.80
N PRO A 58 -8.51 -0.29 8.22
CA PRO A 58 -9.60 -0.27 9.18
C PRO A 58 -10.75 -1.20 8.73
N GLY A 59 -11.31 -1.96 9.67
CA GLY A 59 -12.32 -2.98 9.37
C GLY A 59 -11.76 -4.39 9.11
N GLY A 60 -10.46 -4.60 9.33
CA GLY A 60 -9.84 -5.94 9.37
C GLY A 60 -9.41 -6.50 8.02
N ARG A 61 -9.66 -5.78 6.92
CA ARG A 61 -9.13 -6.14 5.60
C ARG A 61 -7.61 -5.92 5.60
N THR A 62 -6.87 -6.89 5.10
CA THR A 62 -5.42 -6.80 4.89
C THR A 62 -5.11 -7.15 3.45
N THR A 63 -4.19 -6.43 2.82
CA THR A 63 -3.66 -6.73 1.49
C THR A 63 -2.15 -6.89 1.58
N THR A 64 -1.61 -7.98 1.03
CA THR A 64 -0.18 -8.29 1.05
C THR A 64 0.33 -8.47 -0.37
N ASN A 65 1.37 -7.72 -0.74
CA ASN A 65 2.09 -7.84 -2.00
C ASN A 65 3.52 -8.30 -1.72
N THR A 66 3.97 -9.33 -2.43
CA THR A 66 5.35 -9.81 -2.35
C THR A 66 6.02 -9.64 -3.70
N PHE A 67 7.17 -8.97 -3.73
CA PHE A 67 7.89 -8.69 -4.96
C PHE A 67 9.40 -8.68 -4.75
N THR A 68 10.14 -8.93 -5.82
CA THR A 68 11.60 -8.80 -5.86
C THR A 68 11.96 -7.63 -6.75
N ILE A 69 12.84 -6.75 -6.29
CA ILE A 69 13.34 -5.62 -7.11
C ILE A 69 13.89 -6.14 -8.45
N GLY A 70 13.40 -5.57 -9.56
CA GLY A 70 13.84 -5.89 -10.92
C GLY A 70 13.18 -7.11 -11.54
N LYS A 71 12.17 -7.71 -10.90
CA LYS A 71 11.38 -8.82 -11.45
C LYS A 71 9.90 -8.46 -11.51
N GLU A 72 9.22 -8.94 -12.55
CA GLU A 72 7.76 -8.87 -12.65
C GLU A 72 7.13 -9.68 -11.50
N ALA A 73 6.06 -9.16 -10.91
CA ALA A 73 5.37 -9.79 -9.78
C ALA A 73 3.87 -9.50 -9.83
N ASP A 74 3.05 -10.49 -9.52
CA ASP A 74 1.61 -10.32 -9.34
C ASP A 74 1.33 -9.46 -8.10
N MET A 75 0.65 -8.33 -8.29
CA MET A 75 0.34 -7.38 -7.22
C MET A 75 -1.13 -6.95 -7.26
N GLU A 76 -1.65 -6.51 -6.11
CA GLU A 76 -2.99 -5.99 -5.94
C GLU A 76 -2.95 -4.54 -5.44
N THR A 77 -3.72 -3.67 -6.08
CA THR A 77 -3.95 -2.30 -5.62
C THR A 77 -4.84 -2.29 -4.38
N MET A 78 -4.80 -1.22 -3.58
CA MET A 78 -5.74 -1.01 -2.48
C MET A 78 -7.22 -1.08 -2.92
N GLY A 79 -7.49 -0.74 -4.18
CA GLY A 79 -8.81 -0.85 -4.82
C GLY A 79 -9.23 -2.28 -5.21
N GLY A 80 -8.39 -3.30 -5.00
CA GLY A 80 -8.67 -4.70 -5.34
C GLY A 80 -8.37 -5.07 -6.80
N LYS A 81 -7.81 -4.15 -7.60
CA LYS A 81 -7.38 -4.42 -8.97
C LYS A 81 -6.01 -5.10 -8.98
N LYS A 82 -5.90 -6.24 -9.66
CA LYS A 82 -4.63 -6.97 -9.86
C LYS A 82 -3.84 -6.45 -11.06
N PHE A 83 -2.52 -6.50 -10.97
CA PHE A 83 -1.59 -6.04 -12.00
C PHE A 83 -0.22 -6.76 -11.90
N LYS A 84 0.66 -6.51 -12.87
CA LYS A 84 2.04 -6.99 -12.94
C LYS A 84 2.99 -5.87 -13.36
#